data_AF-A0A072US95-F1
#
_entry.id   AF-A0A072US95-F1
#
_cell.length_a   1.000
_cell.length_b   1.000
_cell.length_c   1.000
_cell.angle_alpha   90.00
_cell.angle_beta   90.00
_cell.angle_gamma   90.00
#
_symmetry.space_group_name_H-M   'P 1'
#
loop_
_entity.id
_entity.type
_entity.pdbx_description
1 polymer ?
#
loop_
_entity_poly.entity_id
_entity_poly.type
_entity_poly.pdbx_seq_one_letter_code
_entity_poly.pdbx_strand_id
1 'polypeptide(L)'
;MYNNHNKKLKIHLPSPCGQTLFKRHEPSPGQYYFEDRYDLVKFIKVVQQAGLYVHLRIGPYACAEWNLGGFPVWLKYVPGIAFRTDNQPFKAAMQNFTTKIVNMMKTEKLFQTQTGRSNNSVSGKEINNDHNGGTFVNYYMYHGGTNFDRTSGGPFIATSYKTCLDIRYLYTHIELYVSLLYVTYIRLLTLNKLKVHEFKTNNGVCAAFLANYDTRNAATLGTQSSLMRMSAANSAFNWKSNNEEPASSGEHDSITAYALWEQINVTRDSTDYLWYMTDKNVKLRVGNNKISLLSVAVGLLNVGVHFETWNAGVLGPVTLKGLNEGTRDLSQQKWSYKIGLKGETLKLPTVSGSSSVQWVQGPSLAKRQPLTWYKTAFRTPAGNDPLALDMSSMGKGQVWINGRNIGRHMPGYIARGKCGDFYYAGTYAETKCQTNCGQPSQKWQDFVHLIF
;
A
#
# COMPACT_ATOMS: atom_id res chain seq x y z
N MET A 1 43.72 8.80 14.50
CA MET A 1 42.42 9.38 14.90
C MET A 1 41.66 9.75 13.62
N TYR A 2 40.83 8.85 13.08
CA TYR A 2 40.04 9.14 11.88
C TYR A 2 38.79 9.92 12.28
N ASN A 3 38.67 11.13 11.74
CA ASN A 3 37.62 12.08 12.05
C ASN A 3 36.27 11.56 11.52
N ASN A 4 35.38 11.13 12.43
CA ASN A 4 34.10 10.45 12.15
C ASN A 4 33.00 11.39 11.57
N HIS A 5 33.32 12.65 11.26
CA HIS A 5 32.34 13.71 11.02
C HIS A 5 31.71 13.78 9.62
N ASN A 6 32.15 12.98 8.64
CA ASN A 6 31.61 12.99 7.27
C ASN A 6 30.81 11.74 6.87
N LYS A 7 30.45 10.87 7.82
CA LYS A 7 29.60 9.70 7.58
C LYS A 7 28.12 10.11 7.50
N LYS A 8 27.68 10.69 6.38
CA LYS A 8 26.27 11.06 6.18
C LYS A 8 25.60 10.06 5.24
N LEU A 9 24.90 9.11 5.84
CA LEU A 9 24.11 8.10 5.15
C LEU A 9 22.96 8.79 4.38
N LYS A 10 22.84 8.53 3.08
CA LYS A 10 21.67 8.92 2.30
C LYS A 10 20.62 7.82 2.46
N ILE A 11 19.72 7.94 3.44
CA ILE A 11 18.60 7.01 3.53
C ILE A 11 17.53 7.48 2.55
N HIS A 12 17.32 6.69 1.51
CA HIS A 12 16.10 6.79 0.75
C HIS A 12 14.98 6.18 1.58
N LEU A 13 13.96 6.97 1.82
CA LEU A 13 12.90 6.57 2.71
C LEU A 13 11.90 5.71 1.95
N PRO A 14 11.40 4.66 2.61
CA PRO A 14 10.48 3.72 2.00
C PRO A 14 9.26 4.40 1.38
N SER A 15 8.83 3.87 0.26
CA SER A 15 7.58 4.14 -0.45
C SER A 15 6.40 3.56 0.34
N PRO A 16 5.87 4.31 1.32
CA PRO A 16 5.03 5.47 1.00
C PRO A 16 5.46 6.80 1.66
N CYS A 17 6.49 6.80 2.50
CA CYS A 17 6.93 7.97 3.27
C CYS A 17 7.84 8.93 2.48
N GLY A 18 8.58 8.43 1.47
CA GLY A 18 9.44 9.24 0.59
C GLY A 18 8.79 9.73 -0.71
N GLN A 19 7.52 9.37 -0.96
CA GLN A 19 6.78 9.74 -2.16
C GLN A 19 5.63 10.68 -1.80
N THR A 20 5.39 11.74 -2.58
CA THR A 20 4.22 12.59 -2.30
C THR A 20 2.98 11.92 -2.88
N LEU A 21 2.18 11.34 -1.97
CA LEU A 21 0.94 10.64 -2.31
C LEU A 21 -0.14 11.66 -2.70
N PHE A 22 -0.17 12.06 -3.98
CA PHE A 22 -1.06 13.11 -4.50
C PHE A 22 -2.52 12.88 -4.08
N LYS A 23 -3.02 11.66 -4.23
CA LYS A 23 -4.34 11.22 -3.78
C LYS A 23 -4.69 11.63 -2.36
N ARG A 24 -3.73 11.54 -1.45
CA ARG A 24 -3.96 11.75 -0.02
C ARG A 24 -3.67 13.17 0.42
N HIS A 25 -2.71 13.82 -0.23
CA HIS A 25 -2.41 15.22 0.02
C HIS A 25 -3.43 16.15 -0.64
N GLU A 26 -4.18 15.72 -1.65
CA GLU A 26 -5.28 16.47 -2.26
C GLU A 26 -6.54 15.58 -2.46
N PRO A 27 -7.24 15.20 -1.36
CA PRO A 27 -8.40 14.30 -1.41
C PRO A 27 -9.55 14.83 -2.27
N SER A 28 -9.68 16.15 -2.40
CA SER A 28 -10.59 16.84 -3.31
C SER A 28 -9.90 18.06 -3.91
N PRO A 29 -10.31 18.53 -5.11
CA PRO A 29 -9.62 19.61 -5.81
C PRO A 29 -9.40 20.85 -4.93
N GLY A 30 -8.14 21.27 -4.80
CA GLY A 30 -7.72 22.45 -4.02
C GLY A 30 -7.75 22.29 -2.50
N GLN A 31 -8.18 21.15 -1.97
CA GLN A 31 -8.18 20.89 -0.53
C GLN A 31 -6.98 20.03 -0.16
N TYR A 32 -6.06 20.59 0.63
CA TYR A 32 -4.81 19.93 0.97
C TYR A 32 -4.80 19.32 2.38
N TYR A 33 -4.14 18.17 2.55
CA TYR A 33 -3.97 17.50 3.84
C TYR A 33 -2.50 17.09 4.10
N PHE A 34 -1.91 17.66 5.14
CA PHE A 34 -0.52 17.41 5.56
C PHE A 34 -0.41 17.17 7.07
N GLU A 35 -1.43 16.57 7.68
CA GLU A 35 -1.49 16.30 9.12
C GLU A 35 -1.27 14.81 9.43
N ASP A 36 -1.16 14.48 10.72
CA ASP A 36 -0.96 13.11 11.24
C ASP A 36 0.25 12.40 10.58
N ARG A 37 0.02 11.18 10.05
CA ARG A 37 1.02 10.37 9.33
C ARG A 37 1.29 10.88 7.91
N TYR A 38 0.61 11.94 7.48
CA TYR A 38 0.79 12.59 6.17
C TYR A 38 1.52 13.93 6.29
N ASP A 39 2.07 14.25 7.47
CA ASP A 39 2.95 15.41 7.65
C ASP A 39 4.34 15.16 7.06
N LEU A 40 4.44 15.44 5.76
CA LEU A 40 5.68 15.30 4.99
C LEU A 40 6.80 16.20 5.51
N VAL A 41 6.47 17.42 5.97
CA VAL A 41 7.46 18.39 6.45
C VAL A 41 8.08 17.89 7.75
N LYS A 42 7.25 17.46 8.72
CA LYS A 42 7.71 16.87 9.97
C LYS A 42 8.56 15.64 9.72
N PHE A 43 8.14 14.76 8.81
CA PHE A 43 8.91 13.58 8.45
C PHE A 43 10.31 13.95 7.95
N ILE A 44 10.42 14.87 7.00
CA ILE A 44 11.73 15.31 6.46
C ILE A 44 12.57 16.01 7.54
N LYS A 45 11.95 16.80 8.43
CA LYS A 45 12.64 17.43 9.57
C LYS A 45 13.20 16.39 10.55
N VAL A 46 12.47 15.31 10.84
CA VAL A 46 12.98 14.20 11.67
C VAL A 46 14.19 13.52 11.01
N VAL A 47 14.16 13.33 9.69
CA VAL A 47 15.29 12.76 8.95
C VAL A 47 16.51 13.69 8.98
N GLN A 48 16.27 14.99 8.85
CA GLN A 48 17.30 16.02 9.01
C GLN A 48 17.90 16.00 10.42
N GLN A 49 17.07 15.92 11.47
CA GLN A 49 17.51 15.78 12.87
C GLN A 49 18.34 14.52 13.10
N ALA A 50 17.98 13.41 12.44
CA ALA A 50 18.73 12.15 12.46
C ALA A 50 20.05 12.22 11.67
N GLY A 51 20.34 13.34 11.00
CA GLY A 51 21.60 13.52 10.32
C GLY A 51 21.65 12.94 8.90
N LEU A 52 20.50 12.73 8.25
CA LEU A 52 20.38 12.01 6.98
C LEU A 52 19.87 12.90 5.84
N TYR A 53 20.25 12.60 4.60
CA TYR A 53 19.68 13.26 3.42
C TYR A 53 18.39 12.57 2.95
N VAL A 54 17.50 13.35 2.33
CA VAL A 54 16.26 12.84 1.72
C VAL A 54 16.33 12.91 0.20
N HIS A 55 16.01 11.80 -0.46
CA HIS A 55 15.68 11.78 -1.88
C HIS A 55 14.14 11.76 -2.03
N LEU A 56 13.55 12.93 -2.27
CA LEU A 56 12.08 13.11 -2.36
C LEU A 56 11.58 12.81 -3.78
N ARG A 57 10.82 11.73 -3.95
CA ARG A 57 10.20 11.35 -5.22
C ARG A 57 8.78 11.90 -5.30
N ILE A 58 8.62 13.11 -5.82
CA ILE A 58 7.33 13.83 -5.80
C ILE A 58 6.26 13.12 -6.66
N GLY A 59 6.64 12.45 -7.74
CA GLY A 59 5.65 11.94 -8.69
C GLY A 59 5.13 13.06 -9.62
N PRO A 60 3.84 13.07 -10.01
CA PRO A 60 2.71 12.70 -9.14
C PRO A 60 2.28 11.24 -9.22
N TYR A 61 2.71 10.51 -10.24
CA TYR A 61 2.56 9.05 -10.29
C TYR A 61 3.68 8.39 -9.47
N ALA A 62 3.27 7.55 -8.53
CA ALA A 62 4.14 6.85 -7.59
C ALA A 62 4.33 5.37 -7.95
N CYS A 63 3.35 4.76 -8.63
CA CYS A 63 3.15 3.31 -8.62
C CYS A 63 3.01 2.81 -7.17
N ALA A 64 4.15 2.45 -6.57
CA ALA A 64 4.36 2.16 -5.16
C ALA A 64 3.42 1.11 -4.55
N GLU A 65 2.84 0.24 -5.39
CA GLU A 65 1.78 -0.69 -4.97
C GLU A 65 0.64 0.03 -4.23
N TRP A 66 0.45 1.32 -4.56
CA TRP A 66 -0.44 2.24 -3.88
C TRP A 66 -1.71 2.46 -4.71
N ASN A 67 -2.81 2.71 -4.03
CA ASN A 67 -4.13 2.88 -4.61
C ASN A 67 -4.14 3.94 -5.74
N LEU A 68 -4.57 3.53 -6.93
CA LEU A 68 -4.54 4.35 -8.17
C LEU A 68 -3.15 4.90 -8.54
N GLY A 69 -2.07 4.22 -8.12
CA GLY A 69 -0.69 4.64 -8.37
C GLY A 69 -0.33 5.98 -7.72
N GLY A 70 -1.10 6.41 -6.72
CA GLY A 70 -0.95 7.71 -6.06
C GLY A 70 -1.83 8.83 -6.62
N PHE A 71 -2.59 8.62 -7.70
CA PHE A 71 -3.47 9.67 -8.24
C PHE A 71 -4.77 9.83 -7.45
N PRO A 72 -5.27 11.07 -7.27
CA PRO A 72 -6.62 11.27 -6.77
C PRO A 72 -7.68 10.78 -7.76
N VAL A 73 -8.74 10.16 -7.24
CA VAL A 73 -9.81 9.58 -8.08
C VAL A 73 -10.61 10.66 -8.80
N TRP A 74 -10.79 11.83 -8.18
CA TRP A 74 -11.47 12.97 -8.82
C TRP A 74 -10.77 13.41 -10.11
N LEU A 75 -9.46 13.19 -10.24
CA LEU A 75 -8.68 13.61 -11.40
C LEU A 75 -9.17 12.89 -12.67
N LYS A 76 -9.63 11.63 -12.57
CA LYS A 76 -10.18 10.86 -13.69
C LYS A 76 -11.39 11.53 -14.35
N TYR A 77 -12.07 12.41 -13.63
CA TYR A 77 -13.33 13.03 -14.07
C TYR A 77 -13.17 14.50 -14.49
N VAL A 78 -11.93 14.97 -14.59
CA VAL A 78 -11.64 16.26 -15.21
C VAL A 78 -11.92 16.15 -16.73
N PRO A 79 -12.72 17.06 -17.32
CA PRO A 79 -13.06 16.99 -18.73
C PRO A 79 -11.82 16.95 -19.64
N GLY A 80 -11.83 16.02 -20.61
CA GLY A 80 -10.76 15.87 -21.59
C GLY A 80 -9.42 15.37 -21.03
N ILE A 81 -9.38 14.87 -19.79
CA ILE A 81 -8.14 14.40 -19.19
C ILE A 81 -7.70 13.04 -19.75
N ALA A 82 -6.39 12.88 -19.90
CA ALA A 82 -5.76 11.60 -20.17
C ALA A 82 -4.48 11.50 -19.33
N PHE A 83 -4.33 10.42 -18.56
CA PHE A 83 -3.25 10.34 -17.58
C PHE A 83 -1.93 9.98 -18.26
N ARG A 84 -0.84 10.64 -17.84
CA ARG A 84 0.54 10.30 -18.23
C ARG A 84 0.79 10.37 -19.74
N THR A 85 0.09 11.27 -20.44
CA THR A 85 0.28 11.62 -21.85
C THR A 85 0.52 13.13 -21.98
N ASP A 86 0.83 13.63 -23.18
CA ASP A 86 0.82 15.05 -23.52
C ASP A 86 -0.61 15.62 -23.53
N ASN A 87 -1.20 15.73 -22.33
CA ASN A 87 -2.57 16.17 -22.12
C ASN A 87 -2.59 17.42 -21.24
N GLN A 88 -3.19 18.52 -21.72
CA GLN A 88 -3.16 19.81 -21.03
C GLN A 88 -3.80 19.80 -19.64
N PRO A 89 -5.02 19.24 -19.43
CA PRO A 89 -5.59 19.09 -18.10
C PRO A 89 -4.69 18.31 -17.13
N PHE A 90 -4.09 17.22 -17.59
CA PHE A 90 -3.18 16.41 -16.76
C PHE A 90 -1.89 17.17 -16.41
N LYS A 91 -1.26 17.84 -17.39
CA LYS A 91 -0.06 18.65 -17.16
C LYS A 91 -0.32 19.78 -16.16
N ALA A 92 -1.47 20.45 -16.25
CA ALA A 92 -1.86 21.49 -15.32
C ALA A 92 -2.03 20.95 -13.88
N ALA A 93 -2.75 19.83 -13.70
CA ALA A 93 -2.93 19.21 -12.39
C ALA A 93 -1.59 18.76 -11.79
N MET A 94 -0.73 18.11 -12.60
CA MET A 94 0.61 17.69 -12.21
C MET A 94 1.48 18.88 -11.79
N GLN A 95 1.49 19.94 -12.60
CA GLN A 95 2.28 21.14 -12.33
C GLN A 95 1.83 21.82 -11.04
N ASN A 96 0.52 21.95 -10.81
CA ASN A 96 -0.02 22.56 -9.60
C ASN A 96 0.41 21.82 -8.34
N PHE A 97 0.21 20.50 -8.30
CA PHE A 97 0.59 19.68 -7.15
C PHE A 97 2.11 19.68 -6.92
N THR A 98 2.89 19.50 -7.99
CA THR A 98 4.36 19.49 -7.89
C THR A 98 4.89 20.83 -7.40
N THR A 99 4.34 21.93 -7.91
CA THR A 99 4.68 23.30 -7.48
C THR A 99 4.33 23.52 -6.02
N LYS A 100 3.16 23.04 -5.55
CA LYS A 100 2.77 23.10 -4.14
C LYS A 100 3.80 22.41 -3.25
N ILE A 101 4.18 21.17 -3.56
CA ILE A 101 5.17 20.40 -2.79
C ILE A 101 6.52 21.11 -2.80
N VAL A 102 7.03 21.51 -3.98
CA VAL A 102 8.31 22.20 -4.10
C VAL A 102 8.32 23.51 -3.30
N ASN A 103 7.26 24.31 -3.38
CA ASN A 103 7.16 25.55 -2.63
C ASN A 103 7.09 25.31 -1.13
N MET A 104 6.37 24.28 -0.67
CA MET A 104 6.38 23.89 0.75
C MET A 104 7.80 23.53 1.22
N MET A 105 8.53 22.71 0.45
CA MET A 105 9.92 22.37 0.78
C MET A 105 10.83 23.60 0.78
N LYS A 106 10.62 24.56 -0.14
CA LYS A 106 11.38 25.82 -0.20
C LYS A 106 11.11 26.72 1.00
N THR A 107 9.84 26.91 1.36
CA THR A 107 9.43 27.74 2.51
C THR A 107 10.06 27.22 3.80
N GLU A 108 10.08 25.89 3.97
CA GLU A 108 10.69 25.22 5.11
C GLU A 108 12.22 25.09 5.02
N LYS A 109 12.84 25.64 3.96
CA LYS A 109 14.28 25.59 3.69
C LYS A 109 14.85 24.16 3.72
N LEU A 110 14.09 23.21 3.17
CA LEU A 110 14.44 21.79 3.20
C LEU A 110 15.33 21.36 2.03
N PHE A 111 15.56 22.21 1.01
CA PHE A 111 16.51 21.89 -0.06
C PHE A 111 17.96 22.14 0.35
N GLN A 112 18.86 21.27 -0.13
CA GLN A 112 20.30 21.36 0.20
C GLN A 112 20.93 22.69 -0.21
N THR A 113 20.45 23.28 -1.30
CA THR A 113 20.94 24.56 -1.80
C THR A 113 20.54 25.75 -0.92
N GLN A 114 19.53 25.61 -0.06
CA GLN A 114 19.01 26.70 0.77
C GLN A 114 19.66 26.76 2.17
N THR A 115 20.28 25.68 2.62
CA THR A 115 20.73 25.57 4.02
C THR A 115 22.13 26.11 4.27
N GLY A 116 22.92 26.45 3.24
CA GLY A 116 24.24 27.12 3.34
C GLY A 116 25.31 26.41 4.19
N ARG A 117 24.94 25.32 4.86
CA ARG A 117 25.74 24.42 5.68
C ARG A 117 25.63 23.04 5.08
N SER A 118 26.64 22.22 5.34
CA SER A 118 26.68 20.76 5.17
C SER A 118 25.62 20.02 6.02
N ASN A 119 24.41 20.56 6.18
CA ASN A 119 23.30 20.01 6.94
C ASN A 119 22.27 19.41 5.98
N ASN A 120 22.39 18.09 5.75
CA ASN A 120 21.31 17.11 5.58
C ASN A 120 19.96 17.69 5.15
N SER A 121 19.73 17.68 3.84
CA SER A 121 18.61 18.34 3.16
C SER A 121 18.08 17.47 2.00
N VAL A 122 17.03 17.89 1.33
CA VAL A 122 16.52 17.28 0.09
C VAL A 122 17.56 17.45 -1.02
N SER A 123 18.11 16.35 -1.51
CA SER A 123 19.00 16.33 -2.68
C SER A 123 18.19 16.00 -3.93
N GLY A 124 18.13 16.91 -4.90
CA GLY A 124 17.47 16.68 -6.18
C GLY A 124 18.48 16.57 -7.32
N LYS A 125 18.38 15.48 -8.09
CA LYS A 125 18.25 15.38 -9.55
C LYS A 125 18.68 13.96 -9.95
N GLU A 126 17.77 13.19 -10.52
CA GLU A 126 18.10 11.94 -11.20
C GLU A 126 18.91 12.32 -12.44
N ILE A 127 20.23 12.11 -12.38
CA ILE A 127 21.08 12.07 -13.55
C ILE A 127 21.24 10.59 -13.84
N ASN A 128 20.54 10.10 -14.87
CA ASN A 128 20.90 8.84 -15.50
C ASN A 128 22.29 9.03 -16.10
N ASN A 129 23.32 8.78 -15.29
CA ASN A 129 24.67 8.57 -15.78
C ASN A 129 24.87 7.07 -15.91
N ASP A 130 24.46 6.53 -17.05
CA ASP A 130 24.93 5.24 -17.56
C ASP A 130 26.41 5.36 -17.97
N HIS A 131 27.27 5.62 -16.98
CA HIS A 131 28.71 5.56 -17.13
C HIS A 131 29.25 4.56 -16.09
N ASN A 132 29.19 3.26 -16.43
CA ASN A 132 30.00 2.13 -15.91
C ASN A 132 30.62 2.17 -14.49
N GLY A 133 29.96 2.78 -13.51
CA GLY A 133 30.40 2.87 -12.11
C GLY A 133 29.27 3.39 -11.23
N GLY A 134 28.55 2.49 -10.56
CA GLY A 134 27.42 2.86 -9.70
C GLY A 134 27.86 3.71 -8.51
N THR A 135 27.25 4.88 -8.34
CA THR A 135 27.59 5.86 -7.28
C THR A 135 26.43 6.15 -6.32
N PHE A 136 25.26 5.57 -6.59
CA PHE A 136 24.07 5.66 -5.75
C PHE A 136 23.29 4.35 -5.81
N VAL A 137 22.98 3.77 -4.64
CA VAL A 137 22.15 2.58 -4.49
C VAL A 137 21.05 2.88 -3.50
N ASN A 138 19.86 2.37 -3.79
CA ASN A 138 18.68 2.55 -2.98
C ASN A 138 17.95 1.21 -2.80
N TYR A 139 17.70 0.82 -1.55
CA TYR A 139 16.89 -0.34 -1.23
C TYR A 139 15.40 0.01 -1.28
N TYR A 140 14.72 -0.54 -2.28
CA TYR A 140 13.26 -0.54 -2.35
C TYR A 140 12.76 -1.91 -1.83
N MET A 141 12.38 -2.07 -0.56
CA MET A 141 12.24 -1.06 0.49
C MET A 141 13.20 -1.28 1.66
N TYR A 142 13.78 -0.20 2.17
CA TYR A 142 14.50 -0.21 3.45
C TYR A 142 13.58 -0.52 4.64
N HIS A 143 12.39 0.08 4.69
CA HIS A 143 11.35 -0.27 5.66
C HIS A 143 9.96 -0.29 5.01
N GLY A 144 9.41 -1.47 4.74
CA GLY A 144 8.13 -1.60 4.04
C GLY A 144 6.92 -0.92 4.70
N GLY A 145 6.62 -1.30 5.94
CA GLY A 145 5.49 -0.76 6.72
C GLY A 145 4.14 -1.42 6.40
N THR A 146 3.06 -0.63 6.51
CA THR A 146 1.67 -1.11 6.47
C THR A 146 0.78 -0.17 5.66
N ASN A 147 -0.04 -0.72 4.77
CA ASN A 147 -1.06 -0.03 4.00
C ASN A 147 -2.31 0.24 4.85
N PHE A 148 -2.22 1.15 5.81
CA PHE A 148 -3.35 1.53 6.68
C PHE A 148 -4.54 2.10 5.91
N ASP A 149 -5.73 2.07 6.52
CA ASP A 149 -7.00 2.42 5.90
C ASP A 149 -7.32 1.60 4.63
N ARG A 150 -8.41 1.97 3.95
CA ARG A 150 -8.80 1.41 2.65
C ARG A 150 -8.19 2.15 1.45
N THR A 151 -7.64 3.35 1.62
CA THR A 151 -7.17 4.16 0.48
C THR A 151 -5.69 4.01 0.17
N SER A 152 -4.98 3.10 0.84
CA SER A 152 -3.52 2.96 0.72
C SER A 152 -3.09 1.88 -0.27
N GLY A 153 -3.39 0.61 -0.02
CA GLY A 153 -2.98 -0.48 -0.89
C GLY A 153 -3.64 -0.40 -2.28
N GLY A 154 -2.84 -0.67 -3.30
CA GLY A 154 -3.26 -0.87 -4.69
C GLY A 154 -4.07 -2.16 -4.89
N PRO A 155 -4.28 -2.58 -6.15
CA PRO A 155 -5.17 -3.69 -6.49
C PRO A 155 -4.65 -4.99 -5.87
N PHE A 156 -5.42 -5.61 -4.98
CA PHE A 156 -5.06 -6.86 -4.29
C PHE A 156 -3.73 -6.82 -3.52
N ILE A 157 -3.18 -5.65 -3.26
CA ILE A 157 -2.00 -5.49 -2.41
C ILE A 157 -2.43 -5.72 -0.96
N ALA A 158 -1.69 -6.59 -0.27
CA ALA A 158 -1.94 -6.91 1.12
C ALA A 158 -1.79 -5.67 2.01
N THR A 159 -2.41 -5.69 3.20
CA THR A 159 -2.27 -4.60 4.15
C THR A 159 -0.86 -4.54 4.71
N SER A 160 -0.22 -5.70 4.91
CA SER A 160 1.21 -5.78 5.18
C SER A 160 2.00 -5.39 3.93
N TYR A 161 2.89 -4.40 4.05
CA TYR A 161 3.86 -4.05 3.01
C TYR A 161 5.29 -4.36 3.46
N LYS A 162 5.47 -5.35 4.34
CA LYS A 162 6.76 -5.79 4.90
C LYS A 162 7.76 -6.18 3.81
N THR A 163 9.04 -5.95 4.09
CA THR A 163 10.16 -6.45 3.28
C THR A 163 10.97 -7.50 4.03
N CYS A 164 11.66 -8.35 3.28
CA CYS A 164 12.47 -9.45 3.82
C CYS A 164 13.81 -9.00 4.44
N LEU A 165 14.07 -7.69 4.53
CA LEU A 165 15.35 -7.15 5.02
C LEU A 165 15.31 -6.98 6.54
N ASP A 166 16.09 -7.80 7.27
CA ASP A 166 16.41 -7.50 8.68
C ASP A 166 17.36 -6.28 8.69
N ILE A 167 16.93 -5.21 9.36
CA ILE A 167 17.68 -3.95 9.48
C ILE A 167 19.12 -4.20 9.98
N ARG A 168 19.35 -5.24 10.80
CA ARG A 168 20.69 -5.58 11.30
C ARG A 168 21.66 -6.06 10.22
N TYR A 169 21.17 -6.73 9.18
CA TYR A 169 22.00 -7.18 8.05
C TYR A 169 22.44 -6.01 7.15
N LEU A 170 21.62 -4.95 7.11
CA LEU A 170 21.95 -3.71 6.40
C LEU A 170 23.04 -2.92 7.12
N TYR A 171 23.09 -2.91 8.45
CA TYR A 171 24.16 -2.23 9.19
C TYR A 171 25.54 -2.80 8.86
N THR A 172 25.70 -4.14 8.83
CA THR A 172 26.98 -4.78 8.47
C THR A 172 27.35 -4.60 6.99
N HIS A 173 26.38 -4.57 6.07
CA HIS A 173 26.64 -4.28 4.66
C HIS A 173 26.93 -2.79 4.38
N ILE A 174 26.27 -1.86 5.07
CA ILE A 174 26.46 -0.42 4.89
C ILE A 174 27.84 0.01 5.41
N GLU A 175 28.35 -0.56 6.51
CA GLU A 175 29.68 -0.24 7.01
C GLU A 175 30.81 -0.56 5.99
N LEU A 176 30.62 -1.56 5.12
CA LEU A 176 31.58 -1.91 4.05
C LEU A 176 31.68 -0.86 2.94
N TYR A 177 30.61 -0.11 2.64
CA TYR A 177 30.57 0.84 1.51
C TYR A 177 31.06 2.25 1.84
N VAL A 178 31.03 2.66 3.12
CA VAL A 178 31.35 4.05 3.52
C VAL A 178 32.85 4.39 3.41
N SER A 179 33.71 3.39 3.25
CA SER A 179 35.17 3.56 3.20
C SER A 179 35.73 3.99 1.84
N LEU A 180 34.89 4.10 0.79
CA LEU A 180 35.35 4.17 -0.61
C LEU A 180 34.83 5.38 -1.40
N LEU A 181 34.52 6.49 -0.74
CA LEU A 181 33.87 7.66 -1.36
C LEU A 181 34.75 8.53 -2.28
N TYR A 182 36.04 8.20 -2.48
CA TYR A 182 37.00 9.02 -3.26
C TYR A 182 37.96 8.23 -4.15
N VAL A 183 37.46 7.18 -4.82
CA VAL A 183 38.29 6.36 -5.71
C VAL A 183 37.94 6.52 -7.18
N THR A 184 38.97 6.54 -8.03
CA THR A 184 38.84 6.50 -9.48
C THR A 184 38.90 5.05 -9.93
N TYR A 185 37.97 4.62 -10.81
CA TYR A 185 38.00 3.29 -11.40
C TYR A 185 39.21 3.15 -12.32
N ILE A 186 40.03 2.13 -12.09
CA ILE A 186 41.27 1.95 -12.86
C ILE A 186 41.06 0.92 -13.96
N ARG A 187 40.67 -0.31 -13.60
CA ARG A 187 40.66 -1.44 -14.54
C ARG A 187 39.80 -2.59 -14.03
N LEU A 188 39.32 -3.39 -14.99
CA LEU A 188 38.77 -4.73 -14.77
C LEU A 188 39.82 -5.78 -15.13
N LEU A 189 40.13 -6.67 -14.20
CA LEU A 189 40.85 -7.90 -14.48
C LEU A 189 39.84 -9.06 -14.52
N THR A 190 39.87 -9.86 -15.60
CA THR A 190 38.99 -11.02 -15.77
C THR A 190 39.83 -12.29 -15.75
N LEU A 191 39.50 -13.20 -14.83
CA LEU A 191 40.10 -14.52 -14.68
C LEU A 191 38.96 -15.55 -14.65
N ASN A 192 38.54 -16.06 -15.81
CA ASN A 192 37.37 -16.94 -15.94
C ASN A 192 36.08 -16.31 -15.35
N LYS A 193 35.49 -16.95 -14.33
CA LYS A 193 34.29 -16.46 -13.60
C LYS A 193 34.61 -15.50 -12.46
N LEU A 194 35.88 -15.17 -12.24
CA LEU A 194 36.33 -14.19 -11.26
C LEU A 194 36.57 -12.86 -11.96
N LYS A 195 36.07 -11.78 -11.37
CA LYS A 195 36.41 -10.41 -11.76
C LYS A 195 36.99 -9.66 -10.59
N VAL A 196 38.00 -8.84 -10.87
CA VAL A 196 38.55 -7.89 -9.89
C VAL A 196 38.31 -6.48 -10.42
N HIS A 197 37.61 -5.67 -9.63
CA HIS A 197 37.40 -4.26 -9.89
C HIS A 197 38.31 -3.44 -8.98
N GLU A 198 39.27 -2.74 -9.55
CA GLU A 198 40.25 -1.95 -8.81
C GLU A 198 39.98 -0.45 -8.88
N PHE A 199 40.22 0.20 -7.75
CA PHE A 199 39.85 1.57 -7.46
C PHE A 199 41.01 2.24 -6.73
N LYS A 200 41.51 3.38 -7.22
CA LYS A 200 42.65 4.08 -6.58
C LYS A 200 42.35 5.55 -6.40
N THR A 201 42.81 6.07 -5.26
CA THR A 201 42.77 7.49 -4.93
C THR A 201 44.01 8.20 -5.48
N ASN A 202 43.94 9.51 -5.68
CA ASN A 202 45.09 10.32 -6.10
C ASN A 202 46.27 10.24 -5.11
N ASN A 203 46.01 9.88 -3.86
CA ASN A 203 47.01 9.74 -2.80
C ASN A 203 47.59 8.31 -2.71
N GLY A 204 47.29 7.45 -3.68
CA GLY A 204 47.88 6.11 -3.78
C GLY A 204 47.13 4.99 -3.03
N VAL A 205 46.10 5.31 -2.23
CA VAL A 205 45.25 4.31 -1.57
C VAL A 205 44.47 3.52 -2.63
N CYS A 206 44.55 2.19 -2.57
CA CYS A 206 43.89 1.26 -3.49
C CYS A 206 42.81 0.45 -2.77
N ALA A 207 41.71 0.17 -3.45
CA ALA A 207 40.66 -0.75 -3.04
C ALA A 207 40.33 -1.68 -4.22
N ALA A 208 40.04 -2.95 -3.91
CA ALA A 208 39.69 -3.94 -4.92
C ALA A 208 38.45 -4.71 -4.48
N PHE A 209 37.51 -4.92 -5.40
CA PHE A 209 36.36 -5.81 -5.20
C PHE A 209 36.58 -7.09 -6.00
N LEU A 210 36.69 -8.22 -5.31
CA LEU A 210 36.79 -9.53 -5.92
C LEU A 210 35.38 -10.14 -6.02
N ALA A 211 34.89 -10.32 -7.24
CA ALA A 211 33.58 -10.88 -7.52
C ALA A 211 33.72 -12.28 -8.11
N ASN A 212 33.11 -13.28 -7.45
CA ASN A 212 32.95 -14.62 -7.98
C ASN A 212 31.53 -14.80 -8.54
N TYR A 213 31.44 -15.00 -9.86
CA TYR A 213 30.17 -15.26 -10.54
C TYR A 213 29.89 -16.76 -10.70
N ASP A 214 30.70 -17.65 -10.13
CA ASP A 214 30.39 -19.06 -10.02
C ASP A 214 29.27 -19.29 -9.00
N THR A 215 28.14 -19.82 -9.48
CA THR A 215 26.95 -20.11 -8.67
C THR A 215 26.97 -21.49 -8.00
N ARG A 216 28.02 -22.29 -8.26
CA ARG A 216 28.17 -23.66 -7.74
C ARG A 216 29.36 -23.79 -6.79
N ASN A 217 30.42 -23.01 -6.98
CA ASN A 217 31.68 -23.15 -6.24
C ASN A 217 32.16 -21.81 -5.64
N ALA A 218 31.97 -21.58 -4.33
CA ALA A 218 32.90 -20.92 -3.37
C ALA A 218 32.23 -20.48 -2.04
N ALA A 219 33.05 -20.54 -0.97
CA ALA A 219 33.04 -19.90 0.37
C ALA A 219 31.71 -19.64 1.10
N THR A 220 31.45 -20.47 2.11
CA THR A 220 30.33 -20.36 3.04
C THR A 220 30.56 -19.21 4.05
N LEU A 221 29.72 -18.17 3.98
CA LEU A 221 29.57 -17.20 5.08
C LEU A 221 28.42 -17.67 5.98
N GLY A 222 28.75 -18.15 7.17
CA GLY A 222 27.77 -18.40 8.22
C GLY A 222 27.29 -17.08 8.81
N THR A 223 25.98 -16.90 8.97
CA THR A 223 25.39 -15.71 9.59
C THR A 223 24.36 -16.10 10.65
N GLN A 224 24.22 -15.29 11.70
CA GLN A 224 23.17 -15.48 12.70
C GLN A 224 21.84 -14.97 12.14
N SER A 225 20.86 -15.86 12.01
CA SER A 225 19.49 -15.51 11.63
C SER A 225 18.64 -15.28 12.88
N SER A 226 17.68 -14.36 12.77
CA SER A 226 16.63 -14.22 13.78
C SER A 226 15.30 -14.72 13.19
N LEU A 227 14.61 -15.57 13.93
CA LEU A 227 13.31 -16.08 13.54
C LEU A 227 12.23 -15.21 14.17
N MET A 228 11.37 -14.63 13.33
CA MET A 228 10.20 -13.89 13.78
C MET A 228 9.26 -14.82 14.55
N ARG A 229 8.80 -14.38 15.72
CA ARG A 229 7.86 -15.10 16.57
C ARG A 229 6.71 -14.20 16.95
N MET A 230 5.49 -14.73 16.88
CA MET A 230 4.27 -14.09 17.35
C MET A 230 3.75 -14.89 18.56
N SER A 231 3.67 -14.25 19.72
CA SER A 231 3.11 -14.84 20.95
C SER A 231 1.77 -14.18 21.27
N ALA A 232 0.83 -14.97 21.82
CA ALA A 232 -0.45 -14.43 22.26
C ALA A 232 -0.24 -13.59 23.52
N ALA A 233 -0.53 -12.29 23.42
CA ALA A 233 -0.48 -11.38 24.57
C ALA A 233 -1.81 -11.36 25.36
N ASN A 234 -2.92 -11.65 24.70
CA ASN A 234 -4.26 -11.74 25.29
C ASN A 234 -4.90 -13.08 24.91
N SER A 235 -5.67 -13.68 25.82
CA SER A 235 -6.24 -15.02 25.64
C SER A 235 -7.63 -15.05 24.97
N ALA A 236 -8.47 -14.03 25.17
CA ALA A 236 -9.79 -13.95 24.55
C ALA A 236 -10.38 -12.54 24.55
N PHE A 237 -11.22 -12.25 23.55
CA PHE A 237 -11.99 -11.01 23.46
C PHE A 237 -13.48 -11.28 23.70
N ASN A 238 -14.14 -10.38 24.43
CA ASN A 238 -15.58 -10.42 24.67
C ASN A 238 -16.31 -9.69 23.54
N TRP A 239 -16.63 -10.44 22.49
CA TRP A 239 -17.24 -9.91 21.28
C TRP A 239 -18.72 -9.58 21.43
N LYS A 240 -19.12 -8.51 20.75
CA LYS A 240 -20.51 -8.21 20.37
C LYS A 240 -20.61 -8.15 18.86
N SER A 241 -21.77 -8.47 18.31
CA SER A 241 -22.02 -8.41 16.86
C SER A 241 -23.27 -7.59 16.52
N ASN A 242 -23.29 -7.04 15.31
CA ASN A 242 -24.46 -6.44 14.68
C ASN A 242 -24.47 -6.86 13.20
N ASN A 243 -25.60 -7.38 12.72
CA ASN A 243 -25.73 -7.82 11.33
C ASN A 243 -26.04 -6.63 10.43
N GLU A 244 -25.36 -6.59 9.30
CA GLU A 244 -25.60 -5.64 8.23
C GLU A 244 -26.62 -6.27 7.28
N GLU A 245 -27.76 -5.61 7.13
CA GLU A 245 -28.82 -6.08 6.23
C GLU A 245 -28.44 -5.83 4.76
N PRO A 246 -28.74 -6.77 3.84
CA PRO A 246 -28.58 -6.53 2.42
C PRO A 246 -29.43 -5.34 1.96
N ALA A 247 -28.84 -4.46 1.16
CA ALA A 247 -29.58 -3.36 0.57
C ALA A 247 -30.69 -3.86 -0.37
N SER A 248 -31.81 -3.16 -0.40
CA SER A 248 -32.97 -3.48 -1.22
C SER A 248 -33.33 -2.38 -2.22
N SER A 249 -33.88 -2.76 -3.38
CA SER A 249 -34.44 -1.81 -4.33
C SER A 249 -35.63 -1.06 -3.70
N GLY A 250 -35.69 0.25 -3.95
CA GLY A 250 -36.74 1.14 -3.43
C GLY A 250 -36.45 1.78 -2.08
N GLU A 251 -35.26 1.57 -1.50
CA GLU A 251 -34.80 2.36 -0.34
C GLU A 251 -34.61 3.84 -0.73
N HIS A 252 -34.95 4.75 0.19
CA HIS A 252 -34.94 6.21 -0.02
C HIS A 252 -33.56 6.79 -0.39
N ASP A 253 -32.47 6.10 -0.04
CA ASP A 253 -31.09 6.51 -0.31
C ASP A 253 -30.52 5.88 -1.61
N SER A 254 -31.35 5.18 -2.40
CA SER A 254 -30.92 4.53 -3.64
C SER A 254 -31.04 5.44 -4.87
N ILE A 255 -30.00 5.44 -5.70
CA ILE A 255 -29.99 6.12 -7.01
C ILE A 255 -30.42 5.11 -8.07
N THR A 256 -31.20 5.50 -9.08
CA THR A 256 -31.68 4.54 -10.11
C THR A 256 -31.26 4.92 -11.52
N ALA A 257 -30.98 3.91 -12.36
CA ALA A 257 -30.68 4.08 -13.78
C ALA A 257 -31.19 2.90 -14.61
N TYR A 258 -31.44 3.11 -15.90
CA TYR A 258 -31.75 2.06 -16.87
C TYR A 258 -30.48 1.54 -17.54
N ALA A 259 -29.45 1.27 -16.74
CA ALA A 259 -28.15 0.79 -17.19
C ALA A 259 -27.36 0.26 -15.98
N LEU A 260 -26.32 -0.50 -16.27
CA LEU A 260 -25.26 -0.88 -15.32
C LEU A 260 -24.16 0.19 -15.30
N TRP A 261 -23.89 0.77 -14.12
CA TRP A 261 -22.89 1.82 -13.93
C TRP A 261 -21.57 1.29 -13.35
N GLU A 262 -20.47 1.88 -13.79
CA GLU A 262 -19.11 1.55 -13.33
C GLU A 262 -18.90 1.99 -11.88
N GLN A 263 -18.29 1.13 -11.06
CA GLN A 263 -18.23 1.30 -9.62
C GLN A 263 -17.43 2.52 -9.18
N ILE A 264 -16.27 2.80 -9.79
CA ILE A 264 -15.44 3.95 -9.42
C ILE A 264 -16.18 5.25 -9.75
N ASN A 265 -16.92 5.30 -10.86
CA ASN A 265 -17.74 6.44 -11.24
C ASN A 265 -18.84 6.74 -10.21
N VAL A 266 -19.53 5.71 -9.73
CA VAL A 266 -20.62 5.88 -8.75
C VAL A 266 -20.07 6.19 -7.36
N THR A 267 -19.09 5.42 -6.89
CA THR A 267 -18.58 5.53 -5.52
C THR A 267 -17.57 6.65 -5.32
N ARG A 268 -16.89 7.09 -6.40
CA ARG A 268 -15.71 7.97 -6.33
C ARG A 268 -14.63 7.46 -5.38
N ASP A 269 -14.54 6.14 -5.18
CA ASP A 269 -13.68 5.49 -4.18
C ASP A 269 -13.88 6.06 -2.75
N SER A 270 -15.10 6.47 -2.41
CA SER A 270 -15.48 6.87 -1.05
C SER A 270 -15.68 5.67 -0.11
N THR A 271 -15.90 4.49 -0.69
CA THR A 271 -16.08 3.20 -0.02
C THR A 271 -15.62 2.07 -0.97
N ASP A 272 -15.30 0.91 -0.40
CA ASP A 272 -15.01 -0.29 -1.18
C ASP A 272 -16.28 -0.93 -1.78
N TYR A 273 -17.47 -0.56 -1.28
CA TYR A 273 -18.72 -1.30 -1.49
C TYR A 273 -19.72 -0.55 -2.38
N LEU A 274 -20.29 -1.25 -3.37
CA LEU A 274 -21.41 -0.75 -4.16
C LEU A 274 -22.46 -1.84 -4.36
N TRP A 275 -23.69 -1.56 -3.95
CA TRP A 275 -24.83 -2.42 -4.21
C TRP A 275 -25.44 -2.13 -5.58
N TYR A 276 -25.64 -3.17 -6.38
CA TYR A 276 -26.42 -3.18 -7.62
C TYR A 276 -27.69 -3.98 -7.37
N MET A 277 -28.85 -3.32 -7.43
CA MET A 277 -30.13 -3.91 -7.02
C MET A 277 -31.17 -3.81 -8.11
N THR A 278 -31.97 -4.86 -8.29
CA THR A 278 -33.11 -4.82 -9.20
C THR A 278 -34.22 -5.76 -8.74
N ASP A 279 -35.46 -5.33 -8.88
CA ASP A 279 -36.68 -6.11 -8.59
C ASP A 279 -37.59 -6.25 -9.81
N LYS A 280 -37.19 -5.65 -10.94
CA LYS A 280 -38.01 -5.63 -12.14
C LYS A 280 -37.95 -6.96 -12.84
N ASN A 281 -39.12 -7.58 -12.97
CA ASN A 281 -39.36 -8.76 -13.80
C ASN A 281 -38.52 -9.99 -13.45
N VAL A 282 -37.94 -10.08 -12.25
CA VAL A 282 -37.29 -11.31 -11.78
C VAL A 282 -38.37 -12.21 -11.17
N LYS A 283 -38.73 -13.29 -11.85
CA LYS A 283 -39.76 -14.26 -11.42
C LYS A 283 -39.12 -15.64 -11.17
N LEU A 284 -38.36 -15.76 -10.07
CA LEU A 284 -37.77 -17.02 -9.61
C LEU A 284 -38.75 -17.79 -8.71
N ARG A 285 -39.35 -17.09 -7.74
CA ARG A 285 -40.54 -17.52 -7.01
C ARG A 285 -41.75 -16.72 -7.49
N VAL A 286 -42.96 -17.22 -7.18
CA VAL A 286 -44.21 -16.50 -7.43
C VAL A 286 -44.11 -15.10 -6.80
N GLY A 287 -44.35 -14.05 -7.61
CA GLY A 287 -44.21 -12.65 -7.22
C GLY A 287 -42.92 -12.00 -7.72
N ASN A 288 -42.66 -10.78 -7.24
CA ASN A 288 -41.45 -10.03 -7.57
C ASN A 288 -40.29 -10.53 -6.71
N ASN A 289 -39.20 -10.92 -7.35
CA ASN A 289 -37.97 -11.32 -6.68
C ASN A 289 -37.00 -10.14 -6.71
N LYS A 290 -36.23 -9.98 -5.63
CA LYS A 290 -35.23 -8.93 -5.48
C LYS A 290 -33.85 -9.55 -5.65
N ILE A 291 -33.06 -8.98 -6.56
CA ILE A 291 -31.65 -9.32 -6.74
C ILE A 291 -30.83 -8.16 -6.17
N SER A 292 -29.96 -8.47 -5.22
CA SER A 292 -28.98 -7.52 -4.68
C SER A 292 -27.58 -8.09 -4.85
N LEU A 293 -26.74 -7.40 -5.61
CA LEU A 293 -25.35 -7.75 -5.86
C LEU A 293 -24.46 -6.76 -5.11
N LEU A 294 -23.64 -7.24 -4.19
CA LEU A 294 -22.63 -6.42 -3.52
C LEU A 294 -21.31 -6.53 -4.28
N SER A 295 -20.94 -5.47 -4.99
CA SER A 295 -19.62 -5.35 -5.63
C SER A 295 -18.60 -4.73 -4.68
N VAL A 296 -17.36 -5.23 -4.71
CA VAL A 296 -16.31 -4.85 -3.75
C VAL A 296 -15.00 -4.57 -4.48
N ALA A 297 -14.48 -3.35 -4.35
CA ALA A 297 -13.15 -2.99 -4.83
C ALA A 297 -12.10 -3.31 -3.74
N VAL A 298 -10.98 -3.93 -4.12
CA VAL A 298 -9.87 -4.25 -3.20
C VAL A 298 -8.63 -3.47 -3.65
N GLY A 299 -8.67 -2.16 -3.43
CA GLY A 299 -7.72 -1.22 -4.02
C GLY A 299 -7.93 -1.04 -5.54
N LEU A 300 -7.51 0.11 -6.05
CA LEU A 300 -7.59 0.47 -7.47
C LEU A 300 -6.24 0.25 -8.14
N LEU A 301 -6.30 -0.15 -9.41
CA LEU A 301 -5.16 -0.43 -10.27
C LEU A 301 -4.10 0.67 -10.22
N ASN A 302 -2.84 0.28 -10.13
CA ASN A 302 -1.73 1.19 -9.86
C ASN A 302 -0.62 1.16 -10.92
N VAL A 303 -0.68 0.22 -11.87
CA VAL A 303 0.33 0.01 -12.91
C VAL A 303 -0.33 -0.53 -14.17
N GLY A 304 0.23 -0.20 -15.33
CA GLY A 304 -0.30 -0.55 -16.66
C GLY A 304 -0.39 0.66 -17.58
N VAL A 305 -0.48 0.42 -18.88
CA VAL A 305 -0.82 1.49 -19.84
C VAL A 305 -2.32 1.76 -19.71
N HIS A 306 -2.68 3.03 -19.50
CA HIS A 306 -4.07 3.47 -19.31
C HIS A 306 -4.85 2.73 -18.20
N PHE A 307 -4.17 2.32 -17.12
CA PHE A 307 -4.80 1.60 -16.01
C PHE A 307 -5.96 2.37 -15.37
N GLU A 308 -5.97 3.70 -15.47
CA GLU A 308 -7.03 4.58 -14.99
C GLU A 308 -8.36 4.39 -15.73
N THR A 309 -8.32 3.86 -16.95
CA THR A 309 -9.50 3.62 -17.79
C THR A 309 -10.17 2.27 -17.49
N TRP A 310 -9.50 1.39 -16.74
CA TRP A 310 -10.01 0.06 -16.45
C TRP A 310 -11.17 0.15 -15.46
N ASN A 311 -12.18 -0.66 -15.71
CA ASN A 311 -13.45 -0.61 -14.99
C ASN A 311 -13.43 -1.49 -13.74
N ALA A 312 -14.24 -1.12 -12.76
CA ALA A 312 -14.67 -1.98 -11.67
C ALA A 312 -16.20 -2.06 -11.60
N GLY A 313 -16.70 -3.07 -10.89
CA GLY A 313 -18.13 -3.24 -10.67
C GLY A 313 -18.81 -4.24 -11.61
N VAL A 314 -20.14 -4.26 -11.56
CA VAL A 314 -20.97 -5.13 -12.39
C VAL A 314 -21.39 -4.36 -13.64
N LEU A 315 -20.71 -4.60 -14.76
CA LEU A 315 -21.00 -3.97 -16.05
C LEU A 315 -21.73 -4.89 -17.04
N GLY A 316 -22.00 -6.12 -16.62
CA GLY A 316 -22.74 -7.09 -17.40
C GLY A 316 -21.89 -7.84 -18.45
N PRO A 317 -22.55 -8.67 -19.28
CA PRO A 317 -24.00 -8.89 -19.28
C PRO A 317 -24.49 -9.62 -18.02
N VAL A 318 -25.66 -9.24 -17.50
CA VAL A 318 -26.36 -9.95 -16.41
C VAL A 318 -27.53 -10.71 -17.01
N THR A 319 -27.40 -12.03 -17.17
CA THR A 319 -28.43 -12.85 -17.84
C THR A 319 -29.10 -13.83 -16.88
N LEU A 320 -30.41 -13.99 -17.06
CA LEU A 320 -31.22 -14.99 -16.37
C LEU A 320 -31.68 -16.05 -17.38
N LYS A 321 -31.22 -17.29 -17.18
CA LYS A 321 -31.52 -18.44 -18.06
C LYS A 321 -32.56 -19.36 -17.44
N GLY A 322 -33.24 -20.15 -18.28
CA GLY A 322 -34.21 -21.16 -17.83
C GLY A 322 -35.63 -20.62 -17.62
N LEU A 323 -35.94 -19.48 -18.22
CA LEU A 323 -37.30 -18.93 -18.26
C LEU A 323 -38.10 -19.58 -19.40
N ASN A 324 -39.43 -19.48 -19.35
CA ASN A 324 -40.28 -19.94 -20.47
C ASN A 324 -39.95 -19.23 -21.79
N GLU A 325 -39.46 -17.99 -21.73
CA GLU A 325 -38.95 -17.21 -22.87
C GLU A 325 -37.47 -17.47 -23.19
N GLY A 326 -36.85 -18.47 -22.55
CA GLY A 326 -35.44 -18.81 -22.71
C GLY A 326 -34.52 -18.02 -21.78
N THR A 327 -33.76 -17.08 -22.35
CA THR A 327 -32.77 -16.27 -21.63
C THR A 327 -33.16 -14.79 -21.70
N ARG A 328 -33.20 -14.14 -20.53
CA ARG A 328 -33.44 -12.70 -20.42
C ARG A 328 -32.15 -11.97 -20.05
N ASP A 329 -31.84 -10.90 -20.76
CA ASP A 329 -30.79 -9.95 -20.36
C ASP A 329 -31.38 -8.87 -19.44
N LEU A 330 -30.84 -8.76 -18.24
CA LEU A 330 -31.24 -7.80 -17.21
C LEU A 330 -30.40 -6.51 -17.26
N SER A 331 -29.39 -6.43 -18.12
CA SER A 331 -28.39 -5.34 -18.10
C SER A 331 -28.99 -3.95 -18.39
N GLN A 332 -30.04 -3.89 -19.21
CA GLN A 332 -30.69 -2.63 -19.64
C GLN A 332 -31.96 -2.29 -18.83
N GLN A 333 -32.28 -3.07 -17.80
CA GLN A 333 -33.46 -2.80 -16.97
C GLN A 333 -33.17 -1.74 -15.90
N LYS A 334 -34.20 -1.36 -15.14
CA LYS A 334 -34.02 -0.44 -14.01
C LYS A 334 -33.18 -1.10 -12.91
N TRP A 335 -32.00 -0.54 -12.67
CA TRP A 335 -31.11 -0.83 -11.55
C TRP A 335 -31.16 0.28 -10.51
N SER A 336 -31.07 -0.09 -9.25
CA SER A 336 -30.92 0.80 -8.10
C SER A 336 -29.53 0.60 -7.49
N TYR A 337 -28.93 1.67 -6.99
CA TYR A 337 -27.56 1.72 -6.51
C TYR A 337 -27.52 2.26 -5.10
N LYS A 338 -26.76 1.60 -4.21
CA LYS A 338 -26.47 2.10 -2.86
C LYS A 338 -24.97 2.09 -2.62
N ILE A 339 -24.43 3.26 -2.32
CA ILE A 339 -23.00 3.46 -2.05
C ILE A 339 -22.74 3.08 -0.58
N GLY A 340 -21.83 2.13 -0.38
CA GLY A 340 -21.34 1.76 0.95
C GLY A 340 -22.25 0.81 1.72
N LEU A 341 -21.87 0.58 2.97
CA LEU A 341 -22.65 -0.19 3.94
C LEU A 341 -23.38 0.76 4.91
N LYS A 342 -24.54 0.34 5.43
CA LYS A 342 -25.28 1.08 6.47
C LYS A 342 -24.39 1.35 7.68
N GLY A 343 -23.57 0.38 8.09
CA GLY A 343 -22.63 0.58 9.17
C GLY A 343 -21.54 1.63 8.90
N GLU A 344 -21.18 1.87 7.63
CA GLU A 344 -20.29 2.98 7.25
C GLU A 344 -21.00 4.33 7.40
N THR A 345 -22.25 4.44 6.93
CA THR A 345 -23.08 5.66 7.09
C THR A 345 -23.33 5.99 8.56
N LEU A 346 -23.59 4.97 9.38
CA LEU A 346 -23.76 5.11 10.83
C LEU A 346 -22.43 5.32 11.58
N LYS A 347 -21.29 5.23 10.88
CA LYS A 347 -19.94 5.35 11.47
C LYS A 347 -19.74 4.43 12.67
N LEU A 348 -20.17 3.16 12.58
CA LEU A 348 -20.10 2.19 13.68
C LEU A 348 -18.73 2.05 14.37
N PRO A 349 -17.58 2.27 13.71
CA PRO A 349 -16.28 2.30 14.38
C PRO A 349 -16.08 3.42 15.41
N THR A 350 -16.91 4.47 15.42
CA THR A 350 -16.83 5.56 16.40
C THR A 350 -17.72 5.28 17.62
N VAL A 351 -17.43 5.94 18.75
CA VAL A 351 -18.23 5.79 19.98
C VAL A 351 -19.70 6.19 19.75
N SER A 352 -19.92 7.33 19.07
CA SER A 352 -21.25 7.82 18.76
C SER A 352 -22.00 6.91 17.79
N GLY A 353 -21.35 6.48 16.72
CA GLY A 353 -21.95 5.59 15.73
C GLY A 353 -22.27 4.22 16.32
N SER A 354 -21.37 3.66 17.12
CA SER A 354 -21.58 2.37 17.79
C SER A 354 -22.82 2.35 18.69
N SER A 355 -23.20 3.49 19.26
CA SER A 355 -24.38 3.61 20.13
C SER A 355 -25.71 3.67 19.38
N SER A 356 -25.68 3.81 18.05
CA SER A 356 -26.87 3.94 17.20
C SER A 356 -27.53 2.61 16.81
N VAL A 357 -26.92 1.48 17.16
CA VAL A 357 -27.43 0.13 16.82
C VAL A 357 -27.45 -0.79 18.02
N GLN A 358 -28.33 -1.79 17.95
CA GLN A 358 -28.40 -2.86 18.95
C GLN A 358 -27.31 -3.90 18.67
N TRP A 359 -26.50 -4.16 19.69
CA TRP A 359 -25.42 -5.15 19.65
C TRP A 359 -25.81 -6.41 20.42
N VAL A 360 -25.65 -7.57 19.80
CA VAL A 360 -25.92 -8.87 20.43
C VAL A 360 -24.61 -9.52 20.91
N GLN A 361 -24.69 -10.36 21.95
CA GLN A 361 -23.54 -11.05 22.55
C GLN A 361 -23.94 -12.42 23.09
N GLY A 362 -22.97 -13.20 23.58
CA GLY A 362 -23.25 -14.52 24.17
C GLY A 362 -23.79 -15.52 23.13
N PRO A 363 -24.86 -16.28 23.43
CA PRO A 363 -25.44 -17.26 22.49
C PRO A 363 -25.94 -16.65 21.18
N SER A 364 -26.38 -15.39 21.21
CA SER A 364 -26.87 -14.65 20.03
C SER A 364 -25.75 -14.02 19.20
N LEU A 365 -24.49 -14.16 19.60
CA LEU A 365 -23.35 -13.67 18.82
C LEU A 365 -23.36 -14.32 17.43
N ALA A 366 -23.35 -13.50 16.40
CA ALA A 366 -23.28 -13.97 15.03
C ALA A 366 -21.99 -14.79 14.81
N LYS A 367 -22.12 -15.96 14.19
CA LYS A 367 -20.99 -16.84 13.85
C LYS A 367 -21.15 -17.26 12.40
N ARG A 368 -20.07 -17.09 11.62
CA ARG A 368 -20.03 -17.45 10.18
C ARG A 368 -21.16 -16.80 9.36
N GLN A 369 -21.59 -15.61 9.77
CA GLN A 369 -22.56 -14.80 9.04
C GLN A 369 -21.82 -13.83 8.10
N PRO A 370 -22.29 -13.65 6.85
CA PRO A 370 -21.79 -12.59 5.98
C PRO A 370 -22.26 -11.24 6.51
N LEU A 371 -21.54 -10.18 6.13
CA LEU A 371 -21.91 -8.78 6.44
C LEU A 371 -22.24 -8.61 7.93
N THR A 372 -21.21 -8.73 8.77
CA THR A 372 -21.37 -8.62 10.21
C THR A 372 -20.33 -7.69 10.78
N TRP A 373 -20.77 -6.71 11.56
CA TRP A 373 -19.91 -5.87 12.37
C TRP A 373 -19.65 -6.57 13.69
N TYR A 374 -18.37 -6.63 14.10
CA TYR A 374 -17.96 -7.11 15.40
C TYR A 374 -17.29 -5.98 16.17
N LYS A 375 -17.51 -5.92 17.48
CA LYS A 375 -16.76 -5.02 18.37
C LYS A 375 -16.38 -5.72 19.66
N THR A 376 -15.27 -5.27 20.23
CA THR A 376 -14.79 -5.68 21.54
C THR A 376 -14.02 -4.52 22.17
N ALA A 377 -13.84 -4.56 23.48
CA ALA A 377 -12.91 -3.69 24.20
C ALA A 377 -11.81 -4.57 24.79
N PHE A 378 -10.58 -4.07 24.78
CA PHE A 378 -9.43 -4.76 25.36
C PHE A 378 -8.48 -3.75 25.99
N ARG A 379 -7.69 -4.20 26.96
CA ARG A 379 -6.60 -3.40 27.53
C ARG A 379 -5.35 -3.60 26.69
N THR A 380 -4.60 -2.52 26.49
CA THR A 380 -3.31 -2.54 25.82
C THR A 380 -2.37 -3.51 26.55
N PRO A 381 -1.80 -4.51 25.86
CA PRO A 381 -0.77 -5.38 26.43
C PRO A 381 0.42 -4.58 26.98
N ALA A 382 1.03 -5.07 28.06
CA ALA A 382 2.22 -4.44 28.62
C ALA A 382 3.45 -4.67 27.73
N GLY A 383 4.40 -3.73 27.77
CA GLY A 383 5.66 -3.79 27.02
C GLY A 383 5.72 -2.79 25.87
N ASN A 384 6.84 -2.82 25.15
CA ASN A 384 7.11 -1.96 23.98
C ASN A 384 7.23 -2.77 22.68
N ASP A 385 6.90 -4.06 22.73
CA ASP A 385 6.98 -4.95 21.58
C ASP A 385 5.89 -4.60 20.55
N PRO A 386 6.15 -4.75 19.24
CA PRO A 386 5.13 -4.55 18.21
C PRO A 386 3.94 -5.48 18.41
N LEU A 387 2.72 -4.96 18.20
CA LEU A 387 1.49 -5.73 18.32
C LEU A 387 0.82 -5.95 16.97
N ALA A 388 0.13 -7.08 16.86
CA ALA A 388 -0.75 -7.37 15.73
C ALA A 388 -1.97 -8.18 16.20
N LEU A 389 -3.05 -8.10 15.43
CA LEU A 389 -4.20 -8.98 15.60
C LEU A 389 -4.01 -10.24 14.75
N ASP A 390 -4.20 -11.41 15.37
CA ASP A 390 -4.33 -12.66 14.63
C ASP A 390 -5.75 -12.74 14.03
N MET A 391 -5.85 -12.56 12.72
CA MET A 391 -7.12 -12.57 12.01
C MET A 391 -7.44 -13.94 11.40
N SER A 392 -6.66 -14.99 11.67
CA SER A 392 -6.79 -16.30 11.00
C SER A 392 -8.17 -16.95 11.07
N SER A 393 -8.98 -16.64 12.09
CA SER A 393 -10.34 -17.14 12.22
C SER A 393 -11.39 -16.36 11.43
N MET A 394 -11.00 -15.26 10.77
CA MET A 394 -11.89 -14.35 10.05
C MET A 394 -11.88 -14.62 8.54
N GLY A 395 -12.76 -13.96 7.78
CA GLY A 395 -12.85 -14.08 6.33
C GLY A 395 -12.20 -12.91 5.59
N LYS A 396 -12.99 -11.86 5.34
CA LYS A 396 -12.58 -10.61 4.69
C LYS A 396 -13.31 -9.43 5.35
N GLY A 397 -12.63 -8.29 5.49
CA GLY A 397 -13.25 -7.08 6.01
C GLY A 397 -12.25 -5.95 6.20
N GLN A 398 -12.60 -5.04 7.10
CA GLN A 398 -11.77 -3.91 7.54
C GLN A 398 -11.73 -3.92 9.07
N VAL A 399 -10.66 -3.41 9.65
CA VAL A 399 -10.50 -3.36 11.11
C VAL A 399 -10.27 -1.92 11.55
N TRP A 400 -10.85 -1.56 12.69
CA TRP A 400 -10.62 -0.28 13.35
C TRP A 400 -10.20 -0.50 14.79
N ILE A 401 -9.33 0.37 15.28
CA ILE A 401 -8.99 0.50 16.70
C ILE A 401 -9.25 1.96 17.07
N ASN A 402 -9.98 2.23 18.16
CA ASN A 402 -10.33 3.57 18.61
C ASN A 402 -10.78 4.54 17.48
N GLY A 403 -11.58 4.03 16.53
CA GLY A 403 -12.08 4.80 15.38
C GLY A 403 -11.11 4.99 14.21
N ARG A 404 -9.82 4.62 14.30
CA ARG A 404 -8.91 4.67 13.14
C ARG A 404 -8.84 3.33 12.43
N ASN A 405 -8.89 3.38 11.10
CA ASN A 405 -8.88 2.19 10.26
C ASN A 405 -7.45 1.63 10.14
N ILE A 406 -7.21 0.43 10.65
CA ILE A 406 -5.90 -0.21 10.55
C ILE A 406 -5.71 -0.99 9.24
N GLY A 407 -6.71 -0.98 8.37
CA GLY A 407 -6.66 -1.51 7.01
C GLY A 407 -7.58 -2.71 6.79
N ARG A 408 -7.46 -3.30 5.59
CA ARG A 408 -8.25 -4.47 5.19
C ARG A 408 -7.65 -5.74 5.81
N HIS A 409 -8.49 -6.72 6.13
CA HIS A 409 -8.05 -8.08 6.41
C HIS A 409 -8.66 -9.03 5.38
N MET A 410 -7.88 -9.98 4.88
CA MET A 410 -8.36 -11.02 3.96
C MET A 410 -7.68 -12.39 4.20
N PRO A 411 -7.65 -12.89 5.45
CA PRO A 411 -7.01 -14.16 5.80
C PRO A 411 -7.64 -15.38 5.10
N GLY A 412 -8.90 -15.29 4.66
CA GLY A 412 -9.52 -16.34 3.84
C GLY A 412 -8.91 -16.50 2.44
N TYR A 413 -8.10 -15.53 1.97
CA TYR A 413 -7.37 -15.64 0.72
C TYR A 413 -6.02 -16.34 0.96
N ILE A 414 -5.97 -17.63 0.63
CA ILE A 414 -4.81 -18.49 0.86
C ILE A 414 -3.72 -18.23 -0.17
N ALA A 415 -2.47 -18.08 0.29
CA ALA A 415 -1.30 -17.89 -0.55
C ALA A 415 -1.04 -19.12 -1.42
N ARG A 416 -0.89 -18.89 -2.72
CA ARG A 416 -0.54 -19.89 -3.73
C ARG A 416 0.73 -19.44 -4.44
N GLY A 417 1.63 -20.38 -4.71
CA GLY A 417 2.93 -20.09 -5.31
C GLY A 417 3.81 -21.33 -5.32
N LYS A 418 5.09 -21.16 -5.69
CA LYS A 418 6.09 -22.22 -5.66
C LYS A 418 6.99 -22.00 -4.45
N CYS A 419 6.59 -22.54 -3.31
CA CYS A 419 7.42 -22.53 -2.11
C CYS A 419 8.26 -23.79 -2.04
N GLY A 420 9.55 -23.63 -1.76
CA GLY A 420 10.50 -24.71 -1.60
C GLY A 420 11.84 -24.19 -1.12
N ASP A 421 12.80 -25.08 -0.93
CA ASP A 421 14.15 -24.70 -0.56
C ASP A 421 14.79 -23.88 -1.69
N PHE A 422 15.54 -22.86 -1.29
CA PHE A 422 16.22 -21.97 -2.22
C PHE A 422 17.65 -21.69 -1.76
N TYR A 423 18.50 -21.33 -2.71
CA TYR A 423 19.88 -20.98 -2.47
C TYR A 423 20.11 -19.53 -2.89
N TYR A 424 20.98 -18.82 -2.15
CA TYR A 424 21.30 -17.42 -2.44
C TYR A 424 21.98 -17.26 -3.81
N ALA A 425 22.74 -18.27 -4.23
CA ALA A 425 23.53 -18.24 -5.47
C ALA A 425 22.66 -18.16 -6.73
N GLY A 426 23.18 -17.48 -7.76
CA GLY A 426 22.52 -17.28 -9.05
C GLY A 426 21.51 -16.14 -9.07
N THR A 427 21.05 -15.80 -10.27
CA THR A 427 20.12 -14.68 -10.49
C THR A 427 18.87 -14.82 -9.62
N TYR A 428 18.48 -13.72 -8.97
CA TYR A 428 17.25 -13.66 -8.20
C TYR A 428 16.07 -13.33 -9.12
N ALA A 429 14.93 -13.95 -8.83
CA ALA A 429 13.62 -13.59 -9.37
C ALA A 429 12.63 -13.55 -8.20
N GLU A 430 11.56 -12.77 -8.31
CA GLU A 430 10.55 -12.57 -7.27
C GLU A 430 9.85 -13.86 -6.84
N THR A 431 9.87 -14.89 -7.69
CA THR A 431 9.33 -16.22 -7.41
C THR A 431 10.32 -17.20 -6.78
N LYS A 432 11.62 -16.85 -6.69
CA LYS A 432 12.70 -17.77 -6.28
C LYS A 432 12.62 -18.21 -4.81
N CYS A 433 12.25 -17.29 -3.92
CA CYS A 433 12.31 -17.50 -2.47
C CYS A 433 10.93 -17.32 -1.80
N GLN A 434 9.87 -17.76 -2.46
CA GLN A 434 8.51 -17.65 -1.92
C GLN A 434 8.35 -18.52 -0.67
N THR A 435 7.62 -18.00 0.31
CA THR A 435 7.31 -18.70 1.57
C THR A 435 5.81 -18.58 1.86
N ASN A 436 5.35 -19.26 2.91
CA ASN A 436 3.97 -19.16 3.41
C ASN A 436 2.87 -19.70 2.46
N CYS A 437 3.22 -20.52 1.46
CA CYS A 437 2.23 -21.20 0.62
C CYS A 437 1.29 -22.10 1.45
N GLY A 438 0.00 -22.12 1.10
CA GLY A 438 -1.02 -22.89 1.83
C GLY A 438 -1.51 -22.26 3.13
N GLN A 439 -0.95 -21.11 3.52
CA GLN A 439 -1.38 -20.32 4.67
C GLN A 439 -2.18 -19.09 4.21
N PRO A 440 -2.90 -18.40 5.12
CA PRO A 440 -3.45 -17.06 4.84
C PRO A 440 -2.39 -16.14 4.24
N SER A 441 -2.71 -15.47 3.13
CA SER A 441 -1.79 -14.53 2.45
C SER A 441 -1.31 -13.42 3.40
N GLN A 442 -2.18 -13.00 4.31
CA GLN A 442 -1.84 -12.22 5.49
C GLN A 442 -2.66 -12.70 6.68
N LYS A 443 -1.97 -13.22 7.70
CA LYS A 443 -2.56 -13.67 8.96
C LYS A 443 -2.63 -12.58 10.02
N TRP A 444 -1.53 -11.84 10.18
CA TRP A 444 -1.37 -10.83 11.24
C TRP A 444 -1.64 -9.43 10.72
N GLN A 445 -2.43 -8.67 11.47
CA GLN A 445 -2.78 -7.29 11.18
C GLN A 445 -2.06 -6.35 12.16
N ASP A 446 -1.00 -5.70 11.70
CA ASP A 446 -0.18 -4.82 12.52
C ASP A 446 -0.98 -3.58 12.99
N PHE A 447 -0.72 -3.13 14.22
CA PHE A 447 -1.17 -1.82 14.69
C PHE A 447 -0.10 -1.19 15.60
N VAL A 448 -0.03 0.14 15.60
CA VAL A 448 1.05 0.87 16.27
C VAL A 448 0.58 1.37 17.64
N HIS A 449 1.32 1.02 18.70
CA HIS A 449 1.07 1.47 20.08
C HIS A 449 0.88 2.99 20.24
N LEU A 450 1.61 3.78 19.43
CA LEU A 450 1.70 5.24 19.56
C LEU A 450 0.65 6.02 18.74
N ILE A 451 -0.29 5.32 18.08
CA ILE A 451 -1.34 5.96 17.25
C ILE A 451 -2.72 5.89 17.93
N PHE A 452 -2.85 5.20 19.07
CA PHE A 452 -4.14 4.82 19.67
C PHE A 452 -4.35 5.22 21.11
#